data_AF-A0A7S1D374-F1
#
_entry.id   AF-A0A7S1D374-F1
#
_cell.length_a   1.000
_cell.length_b   1.000
_cell.length_c   1.000
_cell.angle_alpha   90.00
_cell.angle_beta   90.00
_cell.angle_gamma   90.00
#
_symmetry.space_group_name_H-M   'P 1'
#
loop_
_entity.id
_entity.type
_entity.pdbx_description
1 polymer ?
#
loop_
_entity_poly.entity_id
_entity_poly.type
_entity_poly.pdbx_seq_one_letter_code
_entity_poly.pdbx_strand_id
1 'polypeptide(L)'
;STIVIKDFNGFMDELAQAIPKQSTYFLQIIVVRATVVGLSVELLRVIPFLQAFLRSFIGPRMTEKERLQPFIGLRPLSNPYKVRYGTVFGTDILYFMVLFVYSTMAPLVNFFLAACFLIMGSGYRYQFICNYPKDPDSGGLLFVGFIQIVQTCMLISQVTLLLFLALKKAVGALPFMLPLMGATFLFNLYLRQEHYKIANFLTSEDCMSQDIEDEEDESDIGDETDFQDQYLQPELRHKVLFPENYRKQHLSHKTSPNCSDI
;
A
#
# COMPACT_ATOMS: atom_id res chain seq x y z
N SER A 1 -29.49 14.08 30.23
CA SER A 1 -29.58 12.65 30.55
C SER A 1 -28.61 12.36 31.68
N THR A 2 -29.15 12.18 32.88
CA THR A 2 -28.43 12.13 34.15
C THR A 2 -27.57 10.87 34.24
N ILE A 3 -26.28 11.03 34.54
CA ILE A 3 -25.33 9.94 34.75
C ILE A 3 -25.68 9.28 36.09
N VAL A 4 -26.46 8.20 36.03
CA VAL A 4 -26.64 7.29 37.15
C VAL A 4 -25.34 6.52 37.28
N ILE A 5 -24.60 6.75 38.37
CA ILE A 5 -23.42 5.98 38.74
C ILE A 5 -23.92 4.57 39.06
N LYS A 6 -23.97 3.69 38.05
CA LYS A 6 -24.04 2.24 38.28
C LYS A 6 -22.75 1.85 38.98
N ASP A 7 -22.86 1.04 40.03
CA ASP A 7 -21.74 0.50 40.79
C ASP A 7 -20.60 0.04 39.86
N PHE A 8 -19.34 0.27 40.27
CA PHE A 8 -18.15 -0.09 39.49
C PHE A 8 -18.16 -1.54 38.98
N ASN A 9 -18.69 -2.47 39.78
CA ASN A 9 -18.87 -3.87 39.39
C ASN A 9 -19.86 -4.04 38.23
N GLY A 10 -20.99 -3.32 38.25
CA GLY A 10 -21.98 -3.36 37.16
C GLY A 10 -21.46 -2.76 35.86
N PHE A 11 -20.62 -1.71 35.95
CA PHE A 11 -19.94 -1.15 34.78
C PHE A 11 -18.94 -2.15 34.16
N MET A 12 -18.16 -2.85 34.98
CA MET A 12 -17.22 -3.87 34.49
C MET A 12 -17.93 -5.03 33.78
N ASP A 13 -19.08 -5.47 34.30
CA ASP A 13 -19.88 -6.54 33.69
C ASP A 13 -20.51 -6.09 32.36
N GLU A 14 -21.00 -4.85 32.27
CA GLU A 14 -21.50 -4.29 31.01
C GLU A 14 -20.40 -4.19 29.95
N LEU A 15 -19.21 -3.72 30.33
CA LEU A 15 -18.07 -3.60 29.42
C LEU A 15 -17.60 -4.98 28.92
N ALA A 16 -17.56 -5.98 29.81
CA ALA A 16 -17.19 -7.36 29.48
C ALA A 16 -18.16 -7.99 28.46
N GLN A 17 -19.44 -7.63 28.51
CA GLN A 17 -20.43 -8.11 27.54
C GLN A 17 -20.43 -7.32 26.24
N ALA A 18 -20.09 -6.02 26.28
CA ALA A 18 -20.10 -5.16 25.10
C ALA A 18 -18.97 -5.50 24.12
N ILE A 19 -17.76 -5.81 24.61
CA ILE A 19 -16.57 -6.06 23.77
C ILE A 19 -16.81 -7.22 22.77
N PRO A 20 -17.30 -8.41 23.18
CA PRO A 20 -17.59 -9.49 22.25
C PRO A 20 -18.82 -9.21 21.39
N LYS A 21 -19.83 -8.49 21.89
CA LYS A 21 -21.02 -8.12 21.10
C LYS A 21 -20.65 -7.27 19.88
N GLN A 22 -19.65 -6.40 20.01
CA GLN A 22 -19.15 -5.58 18.91
C GLN A 22 -18.44 -6.38 17.80
N SER A 23 -18.01 -7.61 18.07
CA SER A 23 -17.32 -8.46 17.08
C SER A 23 -18.13 -8.69 15.80
N THR A 24 -19.45 -8.81 15.93
CA THR A 24 -20.35 -9.05 14.79
C THR A 24 -20.39 -7.86 13.84
N TYR A 25 -20.39 -6.65 14.38
CA TYR A 25 -20.30 -5.42 13.60
C TYR A 25 -18.97 -5.31 12.84
N PHE A 26 -17.85 -5.59 13.52
CA PHE A 26 -16.54 -5.60 12.87
C PHE A 26 -16.45 -6.67 11.77
N LEU A 27 -16.94 -7.89 12.04
CA LEU A 27 -17.01 -8.95 11.03
C LEU A 27 -17.82 -8.50 9.82
N GLN A 28 -19.00 -7.90 10.01
CA GLN A 28 -19.82 -7.43 8.90
C GLN A 28 -19.09 -6.38 8.06
N ILE A 29 -18.44 -5.40 8.71
CA ILE A 29 -17.65 -4.39 7.98
C ILE A 29 -16.52 -5.02 7.19
N ILE A 30 -15.77 -5.95 7.79
CA ILE A 30 -14.67 -6.63 7.12
C ILE A 30 -15.19 -7.43 5.94
N VAL A 31 -16.22 -8.24 6.11
CA VAL A 31 -16.79 -9.03 5.01
C VAL A 31 -17.25 -8.12 3.88
N VAL A 32 -18.01 -7.06 4.18
CA VAL A 32 -18.52 -6.12 3.17
C VAL A 32 -17.37 -5.39 2.46
N ARG A 33 -16.38 -4.87 3.20
CA ARG A 33 -15.24 -4.17 2.58
C ARG A 33 -14.29 -5.11 1.84
N ALA A 34 -13.98 -6.29 2.39
CA ALA A 34 -13.07 -7.23 1.77
C ALA A 34 -13.64 -7.85 0.49
N THR A 35 -14.91 -8.27 0.51
CA THR A 35 -15.50 -9.08 -0.59
C THR A 35 -16.39 -8.26 -1.52
N VAL A 36 -17.46 -7.68 -0.98
CA VAL A 36 -18.54 -7.07 -1.78
C VAL A 36 -18.11 -5.73 -2.37
N VAL A 37 -17.49 -4.86 -1.58
CA VAL A 37 -17.18 -3.49 -2.03
C VAL A 37 -15.75 -3.36 -2.49
N GLY A 38 -14.75 -3.79 -1.71
CA GLY A 38 -13.35 -3.60 -2.06
C GLY A 38 -12.97 -4.38 -3.30
N LEU A 39 -12.92 -5.71 -3.17
CA LEU A 39 -12.44 -6.55 -4.26
C LEU A 39 -13.30 -6.40 -5.52
N SER A 40 -14.63 -6.42 -5.40
CA SER A 40 -15.50 -6.37 -6.58
C SER A 40 -15.40 -5.05 -7.34
N VAL A 41 -15.41 -3.90 -6.66
CA VAL A 41 -15.27 -2.59 -7.31
C VAL A 41 -13.90 -2.41 -7.94
N GLU A 42 -12.86 -2.92 -7.29
CA GLU A 42 -11.48 -2.85 -7.76
C GLU A 42 -11.23 -3.81 -8.94
N LEU A 43 -11.77 -5.03 -8.89
CA LEU A 43 -11.65 -6.03 -9.97
C LEU A 43 -12.40 -5.59 -11.23
N LEU A 44 -13.62 -5.04 -11.07
CA LEU A 44 -14.37 -4.46 -12.18
C LEU A 44 -13.80 -3.11 -12.65
N ARG A 45 -12.83 -2.53 -11.92
CA ARG A 45 -12.21 -1.25 -12.29
C ARG A 45 -13.27 -0.17 -12.51
N VAL A 46 -14.25 -0.07 -11.59
CA VAL A 46 -15.41 0.83 -11.75
C VAL A 46 -14.98 2.30 -11.85
N ILE A 47 -13.99 2.72 -11.06
CA ILE A 47 -13.48 4.10 -11.04
C ILE A 47 -12.83 4.49 -12.38
N PRO A 48 -11.81 3.77 -12.91
CA PRO A 48 -11.24 4.11 -14.21
C PRO A 48 -12.25 3.94 -15.36
N PHE A 49 -13.17 2.97 -15.27
CA PHE A 49 -14.25 2.83 -16.25
C PHE A 49 -15.16 4.06 -16.28
N LEU A 50 -15.60 4.54 -15.12
CA LEU A 50 -16.43 5.73 -15.02
C LEU A 50 -15.71 6.98 -15.54
N GLN A 51 -14.41 7.11 -15.25
CA GLN A 51 -13.60 8.22 -15.77
C GLN A 51 -13.42 8.17 -17.29
N ALA A 52 -13.20 6.98 -17.86
CA ALA A 52 -13.13 6.81 -19.30
C ALA A 52 -14.48 7.10 -19.97
N PHE A 53 -15.59 6.66 -19.36
CA PHE A 53 -16.93 6.96 -19.83
C PHE A 53 -17.21 8.47 -19.83
N LEU A 54 -16.92 9.14 -18.72
CA LEU A 54 -17.10 10.59 -18.58
C LEU A 54 -16.19 11.37 -19.54
N ARG A 55 -14.97 10.88 -19.77
CA ARG A 55 -14.06 11.43 -20.79
C ARG A 55 -14.62 11.26 -22.20
N SER A 56 -15.24 10.12 -22.52
CA SER A 56 -15.86 9.92 -23.83
C SER A 56 -17.04 10.84 -24.08
N PHE A 57 -17.72 11.29 -23.02
CA PHE A 57 -18.88 12.18 -23.12
C PHE A 57 -18.48 13.67 -23.19
N ILE A 58 -17.44 14.07 -22.46
CA ILE A 58 -17.02 15.49 -22.32
C ILE A 58 -15.83 15.83 -23.25
N GLY A 59 -15.06 14.83 -23.67
CA GLY A 59 -13.77 15.04 -24.31
C GLY A 59 -13.84 15.31 -25.83
N PRO A 60 -13.08 16.28 -26.35
CA PRO A 60 -12.92 16.49 -27.81
C PRO A 60 -12.25 15.28 -28.49
N ARG A 61 -12.49 15.10 -29.82
CA ARG A 61 -11.88 14.04 -30.65
C ARG A 61 -10.38 14.29 -30.81
N MET A 62 -9.59 13.85 -29.84
CA MET A 62 -8.14 14.01 -29.80
C MET A 62 -7.38 12.90 -30.53
N THR A 63 -6.17 13.22 -30.98
CA THR A 63 -5.21 12.34 -31.67
C THR A 63 -4.81 11.15 -30.78
N GLU A 64 -4.41 10.00 -31.34
CA GLU A 64 -4.06 8.79 -30.58
C GLU A 64 -3.02 9.02 -29.48
N LYS A 65 -2.08 9.96 -29.68
CA LYS A 65 -1.06 10.32 -28.68
C LYS A 65 -1.61 11.13 -27.50
N GLU A 66 -2.57 12.02 -27.74
CA GLU A 66 -3.25 12.81 -26.68
C GLU A 66 -4.29 11.98 -25.93
N ARG A 67 -4.78 10.88 -26.54
CA ARG A 67 -5.66 9.91 -25.85
C ARG A 67 -4.96 9.21 -24.69
N LEU A 68 -3.64 9.07 -24.71
CA LEU A 68 -2.86 8.43 -23.65
C LEU A 68 -2.59 9.37 -22.47
N GLN A 69 -2.68 10.68 -22.67
CA GLN A 69 -2.42 11.67 -21.63
C GLN A 69 -3.66 11.98 -20.79
N PRO A 70 -3.50 12.25 -19.48
CA PRO A 70 -4.59 12.71 -18.63
C PRO A 70 -5.08 14.08 -19.09
N PHE A 71 -6.40 14.26 -19.26
CA PHE A 71 -7.00 15.55 -19.58
C PHE A 71 -7.89 16.00 -18.41
N ILE A 72 -7.56 17.12 -17.76
CA ILE A 72 -8.31 17.68 -16.61
C ILE A 72 -8.59 16.60 -15.54
N GLY A 73 -7.56 15.80 -15.20
CA GLY A 73 -7.69 14.71 -14.23
C GLY A 73 -8.44 13.45 -14.71
N LEU A 74 -9.10 13.48 -15.88
CA LEU A 74 -9.74 12.31 -16.49
C LEU A 74 -8.70 11.48 -17.26
N ARG A 75 -8.39 10.31 -16.70
CA ARG A 75 -7.42 9.37 -17.27
C ARG A 75 -8.12 8.42 -18.26
N PRO A 76 -7.45 8.06 -19.36
CA PRO A 76 -7.94 7.03 -20.26
C PRO A 76 -7.79 5.65 -19.60
N LEU A 77 -8.57 4.67 -20.06
CA LEU A 77 -8.49 3.29 -19.58
C LEU A 77 -7.09 2.66 -19.78
N SER A 78 -6.34 3.17 -20.76
CA SER A 78 -4.99 2.74 -21.11
C SER A 78 -3.91 3.18 -20.10
N ASN A 79 -4.21 4.08 -19.16
CA ASN A 79 -3.27 4.54 -18.13
C ASN A 79 -3.74 4.05 -16.75
N PRO A 80 -3.20 2.93 -16.25
CA PRO A 80 -3.66 2.34 -14.99
C PRO A 80 -3.24 3.18 -13.78
N TYR A 81 -4.02 3.08 -12.71
CA TYR A 81 -3.68 3.70 -11.43
C TYR A 81 -2.49 3.01 -10.77
N LYS A 82 -1.62 3.80 -10.14
CA LYS A 82 -0.62 3.28 -9.22
C LYS A 82 -1.29 2.74 -7.98
N VAL A 83 -0.74 1.65 -7.43
CA VAL A 83 -1.26 1.06 -6.20
C VAL A 83 -1.02 2.01 -5.03
N ARG A 84 -2.08 2.29 -4.27
CA ARG A 84 -1.99 3.12 -3.06
C ARG A 84 -1.65 2.24 -1.85
N TYR A 85 -0.40 1.78 -1.79
CA TYR A 85 0.10 0.86 -0.76
C TYR A 85 -0.31 1.25 0.66
N GLY A 86 -0.21 2.54 1.03
CA GLY A 86 -0.57 3.00 2.38
C GLY A 86 -2.05 2.82 2.75
N THR A 87 -2.97 2.97 1.79
CA THR A 87 -4.41 2.79 2.05
C THR A 87 -4.78 1.30 2.12
N VAL A 88 -4.19 0.48 1.24
CA VAL A 88 -4.39 -0.96 1.23
C VAL A 88 -3.85 -1.58 2.51
N PHE A 89 -2.58 -1.34 2.84
CA PHE A 89 -1.97 -1.86 4.07
C PHE A 89 -2.65 -1.35 5.34
N GLY A 90 -3.06 -0.08 5.39
CA GLY A 90 -3.80 0.45 6.54
C GLY A 90 -5.12 -0.29 6.77
N THR A 91 -5.80 -0.69 5.69
CA THR A 91 -7.03 -1.48 5.77
C THR A 91 -6.74 -2.92 6.19
N ASP A 92 -5.68 -3.53 5.66
CA ASP A 92 -5.29 -4.89 6.00
C ASP A 92 -4.83 -5.00 7.47
N ILE A 93 -4.09 -4.01 7.98
CA ILE A 93 -3.68 -3.94 9.40
C ILE A 93 -4.91 -3.97 10.32
N LEU A 94 -5.99 -3.28 9.96
CA LEU A 94 -7.24 -3.33 10.72
C LEU A 94 -7.83 -4.74 10.72
N TYR A 95 -7.78 -5.45 9.59
CA TYR A 95 -8.24 -6.84 9.51
C TYR A 95 -7.41 -7.77 10.41
N PHE A 96 -6.08 -7.61 10.41
CA PHE A 96 -5.19 -8.36 11.31
C PHE A 96 -5.43 -8.05 12.78
N MET A 97 -5.68 -6.79 13.13
CA MET A 97 -6.01 -6.39 14.50
C MET A 97 -7.30 -7.07 14.99
N VAL A 98 -8.36 -7.02 14.19
CA VAL A 98 -9.64 -7.68 14.49
C VAL A 98 -9.47 -9.21 14.54
N LEU A 99 -8.70 -9.78 13.61
CA LEU A 99 -8.35 -11.20 13.59
C LEU A 99 -7.73 -11.62 14.94
N PHE A 100 -6.70 -10.92 15.40
CA PHE A 100 -6.01 -11.28 16.65
C PHE A 100 -6.86 -11.06 17.90
N VAL A 101 -7.59 -9.94 17.99
CA VAL A 101 -8.44 -9.64 19.16
C VAL A 101 -9.57 -10.66 19.30
N TYR A 102 -10.25 -11.00 18.20
CA TYR A 102 -11.41 -11.89 18.24
C TYR A 102 -11.08 -13.37 18.04
N SER A 103 -9.84 -13.73 17.68
CA SER A 103 -9.41 -15.13 17.56
C SER A 103 -9.73 -15.96 18.81
N THR A 104 -9.53 -15.38 20.00
CA THR A 104 -9.76 -16.06 21.27
C THR A 104 -11.17 -15.88 21.83
N MET A 105 -11.86 -14.79 21.46
CA MET A 105 -13.21 -14.50 21.95
C MET A 105 -14.30 -15.20 21.13
N ALA A 106 -14.12 -15.30 19.82
CA ALA A 106 -15.12 -15.79 18.86
C ALA A 106 -14.43 -16.49 17.68
N PRO A 107 -14.05 -17.78 17.79
CA PRO A 107 -13.30 -18.49 16.75
C PRO A 107 -14.05 -18.60 15.42
N LEU A 108 -15.40 -18.49 15.44
CA LEU A 108 -16.21 -18.44 14.23
C LEU A 108 -15.85 -17.24 13.34
N VAL A 109 -15.50 -16.10 13.93
CA VAL A 109 -15.07 -14.89 13.21
C VAL A 109 -13.81 -15.17 12.40
N ASN A 110 -12.86 -15.91 12.99
CA ASN A 110 -11.61 -16.28 12.34
C ASN A 110 -11.85 -17.11 11.06
N PHE A 111 -12.78 -18.06 11.09
CA PHE A 111 -13.11 -18.87 9.90
C PHE A 111 -13.63 -18.00 8.74
N PHE A 112 -14.53 -17.05 9.02
CA PHE A 112 -15.01 -16.12 8.00
C PHE A 112 -13.92 -15.19 7.48
N LEU A 113 -13.04 -14.68 8.36
CA LEU A 113 -11.91 -13.85 7.95
C LEU A 113 -10.92 -14.63 7.09
N ALA A 114 -10.62 -15.88 7.42
CA ALA A 114 -9.74 -16.74 6.62
C ALA A 114 -10.29 -16.93 5.20
N ALA A 115 -11.60 -17.21 5.06
CA ALA A 115 -12.24 -17.28 3.76
C ALA A 115 -12.15 -15.95 2.99
N CYS A 116 -12.34 -14.82 3.66
CA CYS A 116 -12.18 -13.49 3.05
C CYS A 116 -10.74 -13.25 2.57
N PHE A 117 -9.73 -13.61 3.37
CA PHE A 117 -8.32 -13.47 2.98
C PHE A 117 -7.94 -14.35 1.78
N LEU A 118 -8.52 -15.54 1.65
CA LEU A 118 -8.28 -16.39 0.46
C LEU A 118 -8.82 -15.74 -0.82
N ILE A 119 -10.05 -15.22 -0.76
CA ILE A 119 -10.68 -14.52 -1.89
C ILE A 119 -9.89 -13.25 -2.24
N MET A 120 -9.53 -12.47 -1.22
CA MET A 120 -8.75 -11.24 -1.37
C MET A 120 -7.36 -11.52 -1.95
N GLY A 121 -6.66 -12.53 -1.44
CA GLY A 121 -5.34 -12.92 -1.92
C GLY A 121 -5.36 -13.37 -3.38
N SER A 122 -6.38 -14.12 -3.81
CA SER A 122 -6.55 -14.48 -5.22
C SER A 122 -6.81 -13.25 -6.10
N GLY A 123 -7.71 -12.35 -5.67
CA GLY A 123 -8.03 -11.16 -6.45
C GLY A 123 -6.88 -10.16 -6.55
N TYR A 124 -6.12 -9.92 -5.47
CA TYR A 124 -4.94 -9.04 -5.55
C TYR A 124 -3.87 -9.62 -6.48
N ARG A 125 -3.62 -10.95 -6.46
CA ARG A 125 -2.68 -11.58 -7.40
C ARG A 125 -3.09 -11.34 -8.85
N TYR A 126 -4.37 -11.47 -9.16
CA TYR A 126 -4.88 -11.17 -10.50
C TYR A 126 -4.68 -9.69 -10.86
N GLN A 127 -4.96 -8.77 -9.94
CA GLN A 127 -4.80 -7.34 -10.17
C GLN A 127 -3.34 -6.94 -10.39
N PHE A 128 -2.39 -7.49 -9.63
CA PHE A 128 -0.96 -7.19 -9.82
C PHE A 128 -0.44 -7.66 -11.18
N ILE A 129 -0.94 -8.78 -11.71
CA ILE A 129 -0.51 -9.30 -13.01
C ILE A 129 -1.15 -8.54 -14.17
N CYS A 130 -2.47 -8.30 -14.11
CA CYS A 130 -3.21 -7.81 -15.27
C CYS A 130 -3.44 -6.29 -15.25
N ASN A 131 -3.45 -5.67 -14.07
CA ASN A 131 -4.06 -4.35 -13.92
C ASN A 131 -3.11 -3.23 -13.47
N TYR A 132 -2.10 -3.53 -12.67
CA TYR A 132 -1.22 -2.51 -12.11
C TYR A 132 0.04 -2.32 -12.94
N PRO A 133 0.49 -1.05 -13.15
CA PRO A 133 1.77 -0.82 -13.79
C PRO A 133 2.89 -1.27 -12.86
N LYS A 134 4.03 -1.67 -13.43
CA LYS A 134 5.25 -1.92 -12.65
C LYS A 134 5.78 -0.57 -12.17
N ASP A 135 5.51 -0.23 -10.93
CA ASP A 135 6.14 0.89 -10.24
C ASP A 135 7.58 0.51 -9.85
N PRO A 136 8.48 1.50 -9.62
CA PRO A 136 9.84 1.21 -9.18
C PRO A 136 9.83 0.35 -7.92
N ASP A 137 10.69 -0.68 -7.92
CA ASP A 137 10.74 -1.66 -6.84
C ASP A 137 11.26 -1.01 -5.55
N SER A 138 10.64 -1.38 -4.43
CA SER A 138 11.04 -0.96 -3.09
C SER A 138 11.95 -1.98 -2.40
N GLY A 139 12.32 -3.07 -3.07
CA GLY A 139 13.21 -4.11 -2.54
C GLY A 139 12.61 -4.86 -1.34
N GLY A 140 11.29 -4.85 -1.18
CA GLY A 140 10.60 -5.51 -0.07
C GLY A 140 10.53 -4.72 1.24
N LEU A 141 11.00 -3.46 1.30
CA LEU A 141 10.92 -2.63 2.52
C LEU A 141 9.48 -2.50 3.07
N LEU A 142 8.50 -2.45 2.16
CA LEU A 142 7.08 -2.39 2.53
C LEU A 142 6.63 -3.62 3.35
N PHE A 143 7.16 -4.80 3.02
CA PHE A 143 6.85 -6.02 3.76
C PHE A 143 7.43 -5.99 5.17
N VAL A 144 8.66 -5.51 5.33
CA VAL A 144 9.32 -5.36 6.64
C VAL A 144 8.50 -4.45 7.56
N GLY A 145 8.10 -3.28 7.06
CA GLY A 145 7.26 -2.35 7.80
C GLY A 145 5.88 -2.94 8.16
N PHE A 146 5.28 -3.69 7.24
CA PHE A 146 4.00 -4.35 7.49
C PHE A 146 4.09 -5.38 8.63
N ILE A 147 5.10 -6.25 8.62
CA ILE A 147 5.27 -7.28 9.66
C ILE A 147 5.51 -6.64 11.03
N GLN A 148 6.27 -5.53 11.12
CA GLN A 148 6.46 -4.80 12.38
C GLN A 148 5.14 -4.33 12.99
N ILE A 149 4.22 -3.84 12.16
CA ILE A 149 2.91 -3.39 12.60
C ILE A 149 2.05 -4.58 13.02
N VAL A 150 2.05 -5.68 12.26
CA VAL A 150 1.32 -6.92 12.60
C VAL A 150 1.76 -7.47 13.95
N GLN A 151 3.06 -7.48 14.24
CA GLN A 151 3.59 -7.89 15.55
C GLN A 151 3.11 -6.97 16.68
N THR A 152 3.00 -5.66 16.41
CA THR A 152 2.44 -4.70 17.36
C THR A 152 0.93 -4.95 17.61
N CYS A 153 0.17 -5.29 16.57
CA CYS A 153 -1.23 -5.68 16.70
C CYS A 153 -1.42 -6.93 17.57
N MET A 154 -0.50 -7.90 17.47
CA MET A 154 -0.50 -9.09 18.33
C MET A 154 -0.23 -8.75 19.81
N LEU A 155 0.68 -7.82 20.10
CA LEU A 155 0.88 -7.35 21.48
C LEU A 155 -0.38 -6.64 22.02
N ILE A 156 -1.00 -5.79 21.21
CA ILE A 156 -2.25 -5.10 21.58
C ILE A 156 -3.37 -6.11 21.86
N SER A 157 -3.47 -7.19 21.07
CA SER A 157 -4.50 -8.22 21.29
C SER A 157 -4.27 -8.99 22.60
N GLN A 158 -3.03 -9.30 22.96
CA GLN A 158 -2.69 -9.95 24.23
C GLN A 158 -3.03 -9.07 25.43
N VAL A 159 -2.73 -7.77 25.37
CA VAL A 159 -3.11 -6.80 26.40
C VAL A 159 -4.64 -6.70 26.51
N THR A 160 -5.33 -6.65 25.37
CA THR A 160 -6.81 -6.62 25.33
C THR A 160 -7.41 -7.89 25.93
N LEU A 161 -6.80 -9.06 25.68
CA LEU A 161 -7.22 -10.33 26.23
C LEU A 161 -7.02 -10.38 27.75
N LEU A 162 -5.86 -9.91 28.24
CA LEU A 162 -5.59 -9.81 29.66
C LEU A 162 -6.62 -8.92 30.36
N LEU A 163 -6.92 -7.76 29.78
CA LEU A 163 -7.97 -6.86 30.26
C LEU A 163 -9.33 -7.57 30.32
N PHE A 164 -9.71 -8.25 29.24
CA PHE A 164 -10.97 -8.98 29.18
C PHE A 164 -11.08 -10.10 30.24
N LEU A 165 -10.00 -10.87 30.47
CA LEU A 165 -9.96 -11.90 31.51
C LEU A 165 -10.02 -11.31 32.92
N ALA A 166 -9.37 -10.17 33.14
CA ALA A 166 -9.44 -9.43 34.41
C ALA A 166 -10.88 -8.98 34.70
N LEU A 167 -11.60 -8.49 33.67
CA LEU A 167 -13.02 -8.12 33.79
C LEU A 167 -13.90 -9.31 34.16
N LYS A 168 -13.65 -10.50 33.58
CA LYS A 168 -14.42 -11.73 33.88
C LYS A 168 -14.02 -12.43 35.18
N LYS A 169 -13.12 -11.84 36.00
CA LYS A 169 -12.59 -12.43 37.25
C LYS A 169 -12.05 -13.87 37.06
N ALA A 170 -11.49 -14.16 35.88
CA ALA A 170 -10.97 -15.49 35.55
C ALA A 170 -9.54 -15.67 36.09
N VAL A 171 -9.41 -15.83 37.41
CA VAL A 171 -8.11 -15.86 38.11
C VAL A 171 -7.21 -17.02 37.65
N GLY A 172 -7.79 -18.14 37.21
CA GLY A 172 -7.03 -19.31 36.77
C GLY A 172 -6.28 -19.14 35.44
N ALA A 173 -6.68 -18.21 34.57
CA ALA A 173 -6.08 -18.02 33.25
C ALA A 173 -4.94 -16.99 33.23
N LEU A 174 -4.89 -16.10 34.22
CA LEU A 174 -3.86 -15.06 34.35
C LEU A 174 -2.42 -15.59 34.43
N PRO A 175 -2.09 -16.64 35.21
CA PRO A 175 -0.70 -17.12 35.31
C PRO A 175 -0.18 -17.73 33.99
N PHE A 176 -1.05 -18.16 33.08
CA PHE A 176 -0.64 -18.65 31.75
C PHE A 176 -0.48 -17.51 30.73
N MET A 177 -1.23 -16.42 30.88
CA MET A 177 -1.17 -15.27 29.97
C MET A 177 0.08 -14.40 30.16
N LEU A 178 0.55 -14.22 31.40
CA LEU A 178 1.75 -13.44 31.70
C LEU A 178 3.02 -13.97 31.00
N PRO A 179 3.39 -15.26 31.08
CA PRO A 179 4.57 -15.77 30.38
C PRO A 179 4.41 -15.71 28.86
N LEU A 180 3.20 -15.89 28.33
CA LEU A 180 2.93 -15.76 26.89
C LEU A 180 3.19 -14.33 26.40
N MET A 181 2.73 -13.33 27.15
CA MET A 181 2.97 -11.93 26.82
C MET A 181 4.45 -11.56 26.93
N GLY A 182 5.13 -12.06 27.97
CA GLY A 182 6.58 -11.92 28.13
C GLY A 182 7.37 -12.52 26.97
N ALA A 183 7.04 -13.75 26.56
CA ALA A 183 7.67 -14.43 25.43
C ALA A 183 7.47 -13.66 24.12
N THR A 184 6.25 -13.16 23.88
CA THR A 184 5.94 -12.38 22.67
C THR A 184 6.71 -11.05 22.64
N PHE A 185 6.84 -10.39 23.79
CA PHE A 185 7.65 -9.18 23.90
C PHE A 185 9.13 -9.43 23.67
N LEU A 186 9.69 -10.50 24.26
CA LEU A 186 11.08 -10.90 24.06
C LEU A 186 11.36 -11.23 22.59
N PHE A 187 10.45 -11.96 21.95
CA PHE A 187 10.52 -12.29 20.53
C PHE A 187 10.47 -11.02 19.64
N ASN A 188 9.64 -10.04 19.98
CA ASN A 188 9.60 -8.77 19.26
C ASN A 188 10.93 -8.00 19.37
N LEU A 189 11.54 -7.99 20.56
CA LEU A 189 12.87 -7.39 20.75
C LEU A 189 13.95 -8.12 19.97
N TYR A 190 13.93 -9.45 19.98
CA TYR A 190 14.85 -10.29 19.21
C TYR A 190 14.76 -10.00 17.70
N LEU A 191 13.55 -10.04 17.14
CA LEU A 191 13.32 -9.71 15.72
C LEU A 191 13.80 -8.31 15.35
N ARG A 192 13.67 -7.35 16.28
CA ARG A 192 14.09 -5.96 16.06
C ARG A 192 15.59 -5.76 16.06
N GLN A 193 16.31 -6.49 16.90
CA GLN A 193 17.76 -6.36 16.99
C GLN A 193 18.47 -7.00 15.80
N GLU A 194 18.01 -8.18 15.38
CA GLU A 194 18.74 -8.99 14.41
C GLU A 194 18.15 -8.86 13.00
N HIS A 195 16.89 -9.27 12.82
CA HIS A 195 16.30 -9.41 11.48
C HIS A 195 15.92 -8.09 10.81
N TYR A 196 15.32 -7.15 11.56
CA TYR A 196 14.94 -5.86 10.96
C TYR A 196 16.14 -4.98 10.63
N LYS A 197 17.29 -5.19 11.28
CA LYS A 197 18.50 -4.44 10.92
C LYS A 197 19.02 -4.89 9.55
N ILE A 198 19.15 -6.20 9.34
CA ILE A 198 19.61 -6.76 8.07
C ILE A 198 18.64 -6.38 6.94
N ALA A 199 17.34 -6.44 7.17
CA ALA A 199 16.35 -6.13 6.13
C ALA A 199 16.30 -4.64 5.70
N ASN A 200 16.92 -3.72 6.45
CA ASN A 200 16.95 -2.29 6.13
C ASN A 200 18.22 -1.86 5.39
N PHE A 201 19.27 -2.68 5.40
CA PHE A 201 20.57 -2.33 4.83
C PHE A 201 21.01 -3.40 3.85
N LEU A 202 21.46 -2.99 2.66
CA LEU A 202 22.13 -3.89 1.75
C LEU A 202 23.51 -4.24 2.31
N THR A 203 23.87 -5.53 2.32
CA THR A 203 25.16 -5.94 2.85
C THR A 203 26.27 -5.65 1.84
N SER A 204 27.45 -5.27 2.34
CA SER A 204 28.60 -5.03 1.45
C SER A 204 29.10 -6.31 0.78
N GLU A 205 28.80 -7.48 1.36
CA GLU A 205 29.09 -8.77 0.74
C GLU A 205 28.23 -8.98 -0.50
N ASP A 206 26.92 -8.74 -0.43
CA ASP A 206 26.01 -8.83 -1.58
C ASP A 206 26.39 -7.81 -2.67
N CYS A 207 26.78 -6.59 -2.27
CA CYS A 207 27.30 -5.58 -3.20
C CYS A 207 28.56 -6.07 -3.92
N MET A 208 29.53 -6.60 -3.18
CA MET A 208 30.78 -7.07 -3.76
C MET A 208 30.58 -8.28 -4.68
N SER A 209 29.67 -9.21 -4.32
CA SER A 209 29.35 -10.33 -5.21
C SER A 209 28.67 -9.86 -6.50
N GLN A 210 27.77 -8.87 -6.41
CA GLN A 210 27.14 -8.31 -7.60
C GLN A 210 28.15 -7.57 -8.48
N ASP A 211 29.01 -6.74 -7.88
CA ASP A 211 30.06 -6.02 -8.62
C ASP A 211 31.01 -6.98 -9.36
N ILE A 212 31.36 -8.13 -8.75
CA ILE A 212 32.19 -9.17 -9.40
C ILE A 212 31.43 -9.84 -10.56
N GLU A 213 30.15 -10.19 -10.37
CA GLU A 213 29.32 -10.77 -11.45
C GLU A 213 29.18 -9.78 -12.62
N ASP A 214 28.95 -8.50 -12.34
CA ASP A 214 28.83 -7.44 -13.35
C ASP A 214 30.19 -7.16 -14.06
N GLU A 215 31.32 -7.34 -13.37
CA GLU A 215 32.67 -7.28 -13.98
C GLU A 215 32.96 -8.47 -14.91
N GLU A 216 32.50 -9.68 -14.55
CA GLU A 216 32.64 -10.88 -15.37
C GLU A 216 31.75 -10.82 -16.63
N ASP A 217 30.56 -10.24 -16.49
CA ASP A 217 29.65 -9.95 -17.60
C ASP A 217 30.01 -8.58 -18.24
N GLU A 218 31.09 -8.51 -19.04
CA GLU A 218 31.59 -7.32 -19.79
C GLU A 218 30.52 -6.53 -20.59
N SER A 219 29.28 -7.01 -20.69
CA SER A 219 28.15 -6.35 -21.34
C SER A 219 27.36 -5.35 -20.49
N ASP A 220 27.52 -5.30 -19.15
CA ASP A 220 26.64 -4.50 -18.26
C ASP A 220 27.35 -3.42 -17.43
N ILE A 221 28.65 -3.19 -17.64
CA ILE A 221 29.35 -2.05 -17.03
C ILE A 221 28.87 -0.77 -17.72
N GLY A 222 27.82 -0.16 -17.15
CA GLY A 222 27.31 1.13 -17.60
C GLY A 222 28.40 2.20 -17.55
N ASP A 223 28.77 2.74 -18.71
CA ASP A 223 29.65 3.92 -18.80
C ASP A 223 29.10 5.05 -17.91
N GLU A 224 29.97 5.90 -17.34
CA GLU A 224 29.55 7.05 -16.50
C GLU A 224 28.48 7.94 -17.16
N THR A 225 28.41 7.92 -18.49
CA THR A 225 27.39 8.63 -19.28
C THR A 225 25.97 8.10 -19.11
N ASP A 226 25.76 6.84 -18.75
CA ASP A 226 24.41 6.26 -18.56
C ASP A 226 23.73 6.80 -17.28
N PHE A 227 24.52 7.09 -16.25
CA PHE A 227 24.04 7.64 -14.99
C PHE A 227 23.78 9.15 -15.03
N GLN A 228 24.39 9.87 -15.98
CA GLN A 228 24.42 11.34 -15.99
C GLN A 228 23.02 11.99 -16.15
N ASP A 229 22.13 11.38 -16.94
CA ASP A 229 20.79 11.91 -17.23
C ASP A 229 19.66 11.23 -16.44
N GLN A 230 19.98 10.22 -15.62
CA GLN A 230 18.99 9.35 -14.97
C GLN A 230 18.18 10.09 -13.90
N TYR A 231 18.83 11.00 -13.16
CA TYR A 231 18.23 11.84 -12.12
C TYR A 231 17.83 13.24 -12.62
N LEU A 232 17.94 13.51 -13.93
CA LEU A 232 17.52 14.77 -14.50
C LEU A 232 15.99 14.90 -14.43
N GLN A 233 15.52 16.05 -13.95
CA GLN A 233 14.10 16.36 -13.87
C GLN A 233 13.42 16.18 -15.26
N PRO A 234 12.25 15.50 -15.36
CA PRO A 234 11.61 15.21 -16.64
C PRO A 234 11.37 16.45 -17.51
N GLU A 235 11.08 17.59 -16.90
CA GLU A 235 10.87 18.87 -17.58
C GLU A 235 12.15 19.41 -18.23
N LEU A 236 13.33 19.14 -17.66
CA LEU A 236 14.62 19.55 -18.22
C LEU A 236 15.09 18.63 -19.36
N ARG A 237 14.55 17.41 -19.45
CA ARG A 237 14.91 16.44 -20.51
C ARG A 237 14.31 16.81 -21.87
N HIS A 238 13.22 17.57 -21.90
CA HIS A 238 12.64 18.06 -23.14
C HIS A 238 13.45 19.25 -23.71
N LYS A 239 14.06 19.08 -24.88
CA LYS A 239 14.48 20.22 -25.70
C LYS A 239 13.25 21.08 -26.00
N VAL A 240 13.33 22.38 -25.77
CA VAL A 240 12.26 23.35 -26.04
C VAL A 240 11.84 23.20 -27.51
N LEU A 241 10.74 22.49 -27.74
CA LEU A 241 10.13 22.38 -29.07
C LEU A 241 9.44 23.70 -29.33
N PHE A 242 10.17 24.63 -29.95
CA PHE A 242 9.53 25.79 -30.53
C PHE A 242 8.44 25.31 -31.51
N PRO A 243 7.22 25.87 -31.47
CA PRO A 243 6.18 25.50 -32.43
C PRO A 243 6.73 25.69 -33.86
N GLU A 244 6.38 24.82 -34.81
CA GLU A 244 6.89 24.90 -36.20
C GLU A 244 6.74 26.30 -36.82
N ASN A 245 5.73 27.04 -36.35
CA ASN A 245 5.43 28.42 -36.74
C ASN A 245 6.51 29.43 -36.33
N TYR A 246 7.21 29.17 -35.21
CA TYR A 246 8.33 30.00 -34.71
C TYR A 246 9.55 29.89 -35.64
N ARG A 247 9.83 28.69 -36.15
CA ARG A 247 10.93 28.46 -37.11
C ARG A 247 10.67 29.20 -38.43
N LYS A 248 9.43 29.22 -38.93
CA LYS A 248 9.07 29.90 -40.18
C LYS A 248 9.19 31.42 -40.09
N GLN A 249 8.82 32.04 -38.97
CA GLN A 249 8.94 33.51 -38.79
C GLN A 249 10.39 33.98 -38.74
N HIS A 250 11.30 33.25 -38.08
CA HIS A 250 12.71 33.65 -37.99
C HIS A 250 13.55 33.33 -39.24
N LEU A 251 13.19 32.29 -40.01
CA LEU A 251 13.81 32.04 -41.32
C LEU A 251 13.28 33.00 -42.40
N SER A 252 11.99 33.36 -42.37
CA SER A 252 11.43 34.39 -43.26
C SER A 252 12.08 35.77 -43.08
N HIS A 253 12.61 36.07 -41.89
CA HIS A 253 13.33 37.31 -41.63
C HIS A 253 14.79 37.31 -42.12
N LYS A 254 15.34 36.14 -42.46
CA LYS A 254 16.74 35.96 -42.89
C LYS A 254 16.90 35.81 -44.41
N THR A 255 15.80 35.66 -45.16
CA THR A 255 15.81 35.56 -46.63
C THR A 255 15.02 36.69 -47.29
N SER A 256 15.61 37.89 -47.28
CA SER A 256 15.58 38.79 -48.45
C SER A 256 16.74 39.79 -48.42
N PRO A 257 17.27 40.19 -49.59
CA PRO A 257 18.68 40.47 -49.83
C PRO A 257 19.02 41.97 -49.86
N ASN A 258 20.31 42.27 -50.09
CA ASN A 258 20.97 43.56 -50.32
C ASN A 258 21.48 44.34 -49.10
N CYS A 259 22.80 44.32 -48.94
CA CYS A 259 23.57 45.53 -49.13
C CYS A 259 24.96 45.19 -49.68
N SER A 260 25.20 45.68 -50.89
CA SER A 260 26.52 46.00 -51.41
C SER A 260 27.21 47.03 -50.53
N ASP A 261 28.53 47.11 -50.71
CA ASP A 261 29.42 48.23 -50.42
C ASP A 261 30.32 48.13 -49.17
N ILE A 262 31.63 48.13 -49.53
CA ILE A 262 32.87 48.41 -48.79
C ILE A 262 33.55 47.22 -48.10
#